data_AF-A0A0D5M9A5-F1
#
_entry.id   AF-A0A0D5M9A5-F1
#
_cell.length_a   1.000
_cell.length_b   1.000
_cell.length_c   1.000
_cell.angle_alpha   90.00
_cell.angle_beta   90.00
_cell.angle_gamma   90.00
#
_symmetry.space_group_name_H-M   'P 1'
#
loop_
_entity.id
_entity.type
_entity.pdbx_description
1 polymer ?
#
loop_
_entity_poly.entity_id
_entity_poly.type
_entity_poly.pdbx_seq_one_letter_code
_entity_poly.pdbx_strand_id
1 'polypeptide(L)'
;METRIEAGTTSHTSARLALSAAAALLLNTDREGQRLPNQGDVDSYLSTVPGQAALVTGFTNFLNRQHATTLTPRVDEKRARKRRKEKLARTMIQMAKCTDQGEEWKERWIVTTMEYCHDKKVSKKALRQQTIEHSGDGVRVSMEGVSYWLPIV
;
A
#
# COMPACT_ATOMS: atom_id res chain seq x y z
N MET A 1 1.63 16.38 22.43
CA MET A 1 0.62 15.67 21.59
C MET A 1 -0.74 15.79 22.25
N GLU A 2 -0.83 15.55 23.56
CA GLU A 2 -1.99 15.82 24.42
C GLU A 2 -2.51 17.26 24.26
N THR A 3 -1.64 18.27 24.33
CA THR A 3 -2.01 19.67 24.11
C THR A 3 -2.68 19.94 22.75
N ARG A 4 -2.35 19.17 21.70
CA ARG A 4 -2.97 19.30 20.37
C ARG A 4 -4.32 18.59 20.29
N ILE A 5 -4.49 17.53 21.08
CA ILE A 5 -5.75 16.78 21.22
C ILE A 5 -6.75 17.61 22.02
N GLU A 6 -6.32 18.17 23.15
CA GLU A 6 -7.10 19.08 23.99
C GLU A 6 -7.51 20.34 23.23
N ALA A 7 -6.63 20.88 22.38
CA ALA A 7 -6.93 22.01 21.50
C ALA A 7 -7.79 21.63 20.27
N GLY A 8 -8.23 20.38 20.10
CA GLY A 8 -9.06 19.92 18.99
C GLY A 8 -8.37 19.85 17.62
N THR A 9 -7.08 20.21 17.53
CA THR A 9 -6.30 20.23 16.28
C THR A 9 -5.85 18.85 15.81
N THR A 10 -6.06 17.80 16.61
CA THR A 10 -5.73 16.41 16.28
C THR A 10 -6.66 15.46 17.02
N SER A 11 -7.29 14.51 16.34
CA SER A 11 -8.15 13.51 17.00
C SER A 11 -7.33 12.46 17.75
N HIS A 12 -7.92 11.82 18.76
CA HIS A 12 -7.33 10.65 19.43
C HIS A 12 -6.93 9.54 18.43
N THR A 13 -7.78 9.29 17.42
CA THR A 13 -7.50 8.31 16.36
C THR A 13 -6.24 8.67 15.57
N SER A 14 -6.12 9.93 15.16
CA SER A 14 -4.96 10.43 14.42
C SER A 14 -3.68 10.36 15.27
N ALA A 15 -3.77 10.71 16.55
CA ALA A 15 -2.65 10.62 17.47
C ALA A 15 -2.20 9.16 17.67
N ARG A 16 -3.14 8.24 17.86
CA ARG A 16 -2.88 6.80 17.96
C ARG A 16 -2.17 6.29 16.71
N LEU A 17 -2.66 6.64 15.52
CA LEU A 17 -2.05 6.23 14.25
C LEU A 17 -0.61 6.72 14.11
N ALA A 18 -0.34 7.98 14.46
CA ALA A 18 1.01 8.54 14.41
C ALA A 18 1.96 7.86 15.40
N LEU A 19 1.51 7.59 16.63
CA LEU A 19 2.29 6.86 17.62
C LEU A 19 2.56 5.41 17.19
N SER A 20 1.57 4.73 16.63
CA SER A 20 1.76 3.37 16.09
C SER A 20 2.77 3.35 14.93
N ALA A 21 2.71 4.34 14.04
CA ALA A 21 3.68 4.46 12.96
C ALA A 21 5.10 4.75 13.47
N ALA A 22 5.24 5.61 14.48
CA ALA A 22 6.52 5.89 15.14
C ALA A 22 7.11 4.63 15.81
N ALA A 23 6.29 3.88 16.56
CA ALA A 23 6.70 2.62 17.17
C ALA A 23 7.14 1.59 16.11
N ALA A 24 6.39 1.46 15.02
CA ALA A 24 6.76 0.56 13.92
C ALA A 24 8.07 0.97 13.24
N LEU A 25 8.34 2.27 13.07
CA LEU A 25 9.62 2.76 12.55
C LEU A 25 10.78 2.42 13.49
N LEU A 26 10.61 2.57 14.80
CA LEU A 26 11.63 2.21 15.79
C LEU A 26 11.92 0.70 15.75
N LEU A 27 10.88 -0.13 15.70
CA LEU A 27 11.04 -1.60 15.59
C LEU A 27 11.71 -2.03 14.28
N ASN A 28 11.49 -1.29 13.18
CA ASN A 28 12.18 -1.51 11.91
C ASN A 28 13.66 -1.11 11.96
N THR A 29 13.99 -0.16 12.84
CA THR A 29 15.35 0.34 13.04
C THR A 29 16.15 -0.64 13.89
N ASP A 30 15.68 -0.89 15.10
CA ASP A 30 16.32 -1.78 16.04
C ASP A 30 15.28 -2.28 17.05
N ARG A 31 15.12 -3.60 17.11
CA ARG A 31 14.15 -4.23 18.01
C ARG A 31 14.53 -4.06 19.47
N GLU A 32 15.82 -3.94 19.76
CA GLU A 32 16.35 -3.74 21.11
C GLU A 32 16.29 -2.27 21.55
N GLY A 33 15.95 -1.34 20.64
CA GLY A 33 15.77 0.08 20.94
C GLY A 33 17.06 0.81 21.32
N GLN A 34 18.23 0.29 20.97
CA GLN A 34 19.53 0.84 21.36
C GLN A 34 20.01 1.96 20.43
N ARG A 35 19.41 2.11 19.25
CA ARG A 35 19.77 3.14 18.29
C ARG A 35 18.57 3.91 17.75
N LEU A 36 18.81 5.18 17.42
CA LEU A 36 17.86 6.00 16.69
C LEU A 36 17.85 5.65 15.19
N PRO A 37 16.73 5.90 14.50
CA PRO A 37 16.64 5.73 13.04
C PRO A 37 17.60 6.67 12.32
N ASN A 38 18.26 6.17 11.29
CA ASN A 38 18.92 6.96 10.26
C ASN A 38 18.02 7.06 9.02
N GLN A 39 18.46 7.82 8.00
CA GLN A 39 17.68 8.00 6.77
C GLN A 39 17.41 6.66 6.05
N GLY A 40 18.36 5.73 6.05
CA GLY A 40 18.18 4.41 5.44
C GLY A 40 17.09 3.57 6.12
N ASP A 41 16.94 3.69 7.45
CA ASP A 41 15.86 3.01 8.18
C ASP A 41 14.50 3.58 7.82
N VAL A 42 14.41 4.92 7.71
CA VAL A 42 13.20 5.61 7.26
C VAL A 42 12.83 5.20 5.84
N ASP A 43 13.81 5.17 4.93
CA ASP A 43 13.60 4.76 3.54
C ASP A 43 13.18 3.30 3.43
N SER A 44 13.82 2.41 4.21
CA SER A 44 13.48 0.98 4.27
C SER A 44 12.05 0.77 4.78
N TYR A 45 11.70 1.44 5.88
CA TYR A 45 10.36 1.40 6.45
C TYR A 45 9.30 1.89 5.46
N LEU A 46 9.50 3.06 4.84
CA LEU A 46 8.57 3.64 3.86
C LEU A 46 8.54 2.85 2.54
N SER A 47 9.58 2.07 2.22
CA SER A 47 9.53 1.15 1.09
C SER A 47 8.53 0.01 1.31
N THR A 48 8.26 -0.35 2.57
CA THR A 48 7.31 -1.39 2.96
C THR A 48 5.91 -0.82 3.15
N VAL A 49 5.80 0.37 3.77
CA VAL A 49 4.52 1.03 4.10
C VAL A 49 4.49 2.49 3.61
N PRO A 50 4.49 2.74 2.29
CA PRO A 50 4.63 4.09 1.74
C PRO A 50 3.52 5.07 2.20
N GLY A 51 2.31 4.56 2.44
CA GLY A 51 1.18 5.38 2.92
C GLY A 51 1.37 6.00 4.32
N GLN A 52 2.40 5.60 5.08
CA GLN A 52 2.63 6.10 6.44
C GLN A 52 3.60 7.29 6.51
N ALA A 53 4.08 7.81 5.38
CA ALA A 53 5.01 8.95 5.36
C ALA A 53 4.51 10.13 6.21
N ALA A 54 3.25 10.54 6.03
CA ALA A 54 2.65 11.63 6.81
C ALA A 54 2.54 11.33 8.31
N LEU A 55 2.34 10.07 8.69
CA LEU A 55 2.20 9.65 10.09
C LEU A 55 3.54 9.71 10.83
N VAL A 56 4.66 9.44 10.15
CA VAL A 56 6.01 9.49 10.75
C VAL A 56 6.67 10.87 10.66
N THR A 57 6.12 11.81 9.88
CA THR A 57 6.63 13.19 9.77
C THR A 57 6.72 13.90 11.12
N GLY A 58 5.70 13.77 11.96
CA GLY A 58 5.72 14.40 13.29
C GLY A 58 6.87 13.87 14.17
N PHE A 59 7.08 12.56 14.13
CA PHE A 59 8.11 11.89 14.93
C PHE A 59 9.53 12.15 14.41
N THR A 60 9.75 12.06 13.10
CA THR A 60 11.05 12.38 12.48
C THR A 60 11.44 13.84 12.71
N ASN A 61 10.50 14.79 12.63
CA ASN A 61 10.75 16.18 12.98
C ASN A 61 11.14 16.37 14.46
N PHE A 62 10.52 15.60 15.37
CA PHE A 62 10.92 15.58 16.77
C PHE A 62 12.37 15.09 16.93
N LEU A 63 12.73 13.99 16.28
CA LEU A 63 14.10 13.46 16.32
C LEU A 63 15.13 14.45 15.73
N ASN A 64 14.80 15.12 14.63
CA ASN A 64 15.67 16.12 14.01
C ASN A 64 15.97 17.27 14.98
N ARG A 65 14.96 17.71 15.75
CA ARG A 65 15.10 18.80 16.73
C ARG A 65 15.86 18.39 17.99
N GLN A 66 15.67 17.17 18.48
CA GLN A 66 16.21 16.74 19.78
C GLN A 66 17.56 16.01 19.67
N HIS A 67 17.87 15.39 18.52
CA HIS A 67 19.00 14.48 18.38
C HIS A 67 19.92 14.81 17.20
N ALA A 68 19.89 16.05 16.69
CA ALA A 68 20.73 16.50 15.57
C ALA A 68 20.69 15.58 14.33
N THR A 69 19.52 14.98 14.07
CA THR A 69 19.29 14.16 12.88
C THR A 69 18.73 14.98 11.72
N THR A 70 18.77 14.43 10.51
CA THR A 70 18.28 15.09 9.28
C THR A 70 17.33 14.18 8.49
N LEU A 71 16.46 13.48 9.22
CA LEU A 71 15.51 12.53 8.68
C LEU A 71 14.45 13.21 7.82
N THR A 72 14.21 12.65 6.65
CA THR A 72 13.25 13.14 5.68
C THR A 72 12.33 11.98 5.24
N PRO A 73 11.11 11.87 5.79
CA PRO A 73 10.18 10.80 5.44
C PRO A 73 9.53 11.10 4.08
N ARG A 74 10.17 10.63 3.01
CA ARG A 74 9.67 10.75 1.64
C ARG A 74 9.56 9.39 1.00
N VAL A 75 8.51 9.22 0.20
CA VAL A 75 8.36 8.04 -0.67
C VAL A 75 8.78 8.44 -2.07
N ASP A 76 9.70 7.67 -2.66
CA ASP A 76 9.93 7.75 -4.09
C ASP A 76 8.73 7.10 -4.80
N GLU A 77 7.80 7.94 -5.29
CA GLU A 77 6.57 7.50 -5.95
C GLU A 77 6.83 6.59 -7.16
N LYS A 78 7.90 6.86 -7.92
CA LYS A 78 8.27 6.03 -9.08
C LYS A 78 8.68 4.64 -8.61
N ARG A 79 9.53 4.55 -7.58
CA ARG A 79 9.93 3.27 -6.98
C ARG A 79 8.74 2.55 -6.33
N ALA A 80 7.86 3.26 -5.64
CA ALA A 80 6.67 2.69 -5.02
C ALA A 80 5.72 2.10 -6.08
N ARG A 81 5.48 2.83 -7.17
CA ARG A 81 4.67 2.36 -8.31
C ARG A 81 5.31 1.13 -8.98
N LYS A 82 6.63 1.15 -9.20
CA LYS A 82 7.38 0.02 -9.77
C LYS A 82 7.24 -1.23 -8.88
N ARG A 83 7.48 -1.12 -7.58
CA ARG A 83 7.33 -2.24 -6.63
C ARG A 83 5.90 -2.77 -6.56
N ARG A 84 4.90 -1.89 -6.57
CA ARG A 84 3.48 -2.28 -6.63
C ARG A 84 3.20 -3.10 -7.89
N LYS A 85 3.66 -2.63 -9.05
CA LYS A 85 3.51 -3.34 -10.33
C LYS A 85 4.22 -4.70 -10.34
N GLU A 86 5.44 -4.77 -9.81
CA GLU A 86 6.18 -6.04 -9.66
C GLU A 86 5.47 -7.03 -8.72
N LYS A 87 4.90 -6.55 -7.60
CA LYS A 87 4.13 -7.38 -6.67
C LYS A 87 2.86 -7.95 -7.32
N LEU A 88 2.16 -7.13 -8.11
CA LEU A 88 1.00 -7.58 -8.87
C LEU A 88 1.40 -8.63 -9.92
N ALA A 89 2.48 -8.41 -10.68
CA ALA A 89 3.00 -9.38 -11.64
C ALA A 89 3.35 -10.72 -10.98
N ARG A 90 4.06 -10.70 -9.84
CA ARG A 90 4.37 -11.92 -9.08
C ARG A 90 3.11 -12.65 -8.62
N THR A 91 2.10 -11.89 -8.18
CA THR A 91 0.80 -12.45 -7.76
C THR A 91 0.10 -13.11 -8.93
N MET A 92 0.07 -12.47 -10.10
CA MET A 92 -0.49 -13.05 -11.33
C MET A 92 0.26 -14.33 -11.72
N ILE A 93 1.59 -14.32 -11.74
CA ILE A 93 2.39 -15.52 -12.07
C ILE A 93 2.10 -16.66 -11.08
N GLN A 94 1.96 -16.36 -9.79
CA GLN A 94 1.63 -17.37 -8.79
C GLN A 94 0.21 -17.93 -9.02
N MET A 95 -0.76 -17.07 -9.32
CA MET A 95 -2.13 -17.49 -9.60
C MET A 95 -2.25 -18.32 -10.88
N ALA A 96 -1.50 -17.99 -11.93
CA ALA A 96 -1.47 -18.75 -13.18
C ALA A 96 -0.89 -20.16 -13.01
N LYS A 97 -0.12 -20.42 -11.93
CA LYS A 97 0.39 -21.75 -11.58
C LYS A 97 -0.59 -22.57 -10.75
N CYS A 98 -1.68 -21.99 -10.26
CA CYS A 98 -2.69 -22.72 -9.49
C CYS A 98 -3.59 -23.52 -10.43
N THR A 99 -3.80 -24.79 -10.11
CA THR A 99 -4.71 -25.69 -10.85
C THR A 99 -6.18 -25.52 -10.48
N ASP A 100 -6.46 -24.97 -9.29
CA ASP A 100 -7.82 -24.65 -8.86
C ASP A 100 -8.19 -23.23 -9.30
N GLN A 101 -9.04 -23.16 -10.32
CA GLN A 101 -9.53 -21.93 -10.95
C GLN A 101 -11.03 -21.69 -10.67
N GLY A 102 -11.47 -21.97 -9.44
CA GLY A 102 -12.82 -21.64 -8.99
C GLY A 102 -13.16 -20.14 -8.99
N GLU A 103 -14.39 -19.80 -8.59
CA GLU A 103 -14.89 -18.41 -8.64
C GLU A 103 -14.06 -17.42 -7.81
N GLU A 104 -13.56 -17.83 -6.64
CA GLU A 104 -12.68 -16.97 -5.83
C GLU A 104 -11.36 -16.63 -6.53
N TRP A 105 -10.83 -17.60 -7.29
CA TRP A 105 -9.65 -17.40 -8.11
C TRP A 105 -9.95 -16.41 -9.24
N LYS A 106 -11.08 -16.56 -9.95
CA LYS A 106 -11.50 -15.66 -11.04
C LYS A 106 -11.68 -14.22 -10.56
N GLU A 107 -12.39 -14.02 -9.45
CA GLU A 107 -12.55 -12.68 -8.87
C GLU A 107 -11.21 -12.03 -8.53
N ARG A 108 -10.31 -12.81 -7.91
CA ARG A 108 -8.98 -12.33 -7.54
C ARG A 108 -8.11 -12.08 -8.77
N TRP A 109 -8.25 -12.89 -9.82
CA TRP A 109 -7.53 -12.74 -11.08
C TRP A 109 -7.94 -11.44 -11.76
N ILE A 110 -9.24 -11.19 -11.87
CA ILE A 110 -9.79 -9.97 -12.47
C ILE A 110 -9.34 -8.72 -11.69
N VAL A 111 -9.48 -8.72 -10.36
CA VAL A 111 -9.07 -7.58 -9.53
C VAL A 111 -7.56 -7.29 -9.67
N THR A 112 -6.73 -8.34 -9.65
CA THR A 112 -5.27 -8.20 -9.75
C THR A 112 -4.85 -7.72 -11.14
N THR A 113 -5.47 -8.27 -12.19
CA THR A 113 -5.15 -7.94 -13.59
C THR A 113 -5.64 -6.55 -13.96
N MET A 114 -6.80 -6.12 -13.46
CA MET A 114 -7.29 -4.74 -13.58
C MET A 114 -6.29 -3.75 -12.98
N GLU A 115 -5.79 -4.05 -11.79
CA GLU A 115 -4.81 -3.19 -11.12
C GLU A 115 -3.47 -3.18 -11.85
N TYR A 116 -3.04 -4.31 -12.41
CA TYR A 116 -1.76 -4.43 -13.11
C TYR A 116 -1.75 -3.80 -14.51
N CYS A 117 -2.75 -4.11 -15.32
CA CYS A 117 -2.84 -3.69 -16.72
C CYS A 117 -3.39 -2.27 -16.86
N HIS A 118 -4.37 -1.91 -16.03
CA HIS A 118 -5.15 -0.67 -16.19
C HIS A 118 -4.98 0.33 -15.02
N ASP A 119 -4.13 0.03 -14.03
CA ASP A 119 -3.93 0.81 -12.79
C ASP A 119 -5.24 1.14 -12.04
N LYS A 120 -6.29 0.34 -12.28
CA LYS A 120 -7.63 0.53 -11.70
C LYS A 120 -7.84 -0.44 -10.55
N LYS A 121 -7.94 0.09 -9.33
CA LYS A 121 -8.28 -0.71 -8.15
C LYS A 121 -9.77 -0.99 -8.13
N VAL A 122 -10.14 -2.26 -8.11
CA VAL A 122 -11.53 -2.73 -8.05
C VAL A 122 -11.69 -3.61 -6.82
N SER A 123 -12.75 -3.41 -6.04
CA SER A 123 -13.06 -4.33 -4.95
C SER A 123 -13.83 -5.54 -5.48
N LYS A 124 -13.68 -6.71 -4.85
CA LYS A 124 -14.50 -7.90 -5.19
C LYS A 124 -16.00 -7.59 -5.13
N LYS A 125 -16.43 -6.81 -4.14
CA LYS A 125 -17.83 -6.36 -4.01
C LYS A 125 -18.28 -5.54 -5.21
N ALA A 126 -17.46 -4.60 -5.66
CA ALA A 126 -17.76 -3.80 -6.84
C ALA A 126 -17.80 -4.68 -8.09
N LEU A 127 -16.86 -5.62 -8.23
CA LEU A 127 -16.81 -6.54 -9.36
C LEU A 127 -18.08 -7.40 -9.49
N ARG A 128 -18.62 -7.92 -8.38
CA ARG A 128 -19.87 -8.71 -8.35
C ARG A 128 -21.10 -7.95 -8.85
N GLN A 129 -21.03 -6.62 -8.93
CA GLN A 129 -22.11 -5.77 -9.43
C GLN A 129 -21.97 -5.43 -10.92
N GLN A 130 -20.88 -5.89 -11.56
CA GLN A 130 -20.57 -5.58 -12.96
C GLN A 130 -20.85 -6.78 -13.85
N THR A 131 -21.13 -6.49 -15.12
CA THR A 131 -21.23 -7.52 -16.15
C THR A 131 -19.83 -7.98 -16.56
N ILE A 132 -19.61 -9.29 -16.46
CA ILE A 132 -18.39 -9.97 -16.84
C ILE A 132 -18.71 -10.81 -18.06
N GLU A 133 -18.17 -10.44 -19.22
CA GLU A 133 -18.39 -11.16 -20.47
C GLU A 133 -17.15 -12.00 -20.80
N HIS A 134 -17.34 -13.29 -21.07
CA HIS A 134 -16.28 -14.13 -21.60
C HIS A 134 -16.10 -13.86 -23.09
N SER A 135 -14.88 -13.54 -23.50
CA SER A 135 -14.54 -13.23 -24.89
C SER A 135 -13.28 -13.99 -25.28
N GLY A 136 -13.48 -15.17 -25.89
CA GLY A 136 -12.39 -16.02 -26.39
C GLY A 136 -11.40 -16.42 -25.31
N ASP A 137 -10.17 -15.92 -25.42
CA ASP A 137 -9.02 -16.13 -24.54
C ASP A 137 -8.98 -15.15 -23.33
N GLY A 138 -10.04 -14.37 -23.13
CA GLY A 138 -10.09 -13.36 -22.08
C GLY A 138 -11.47 -13.06 -21.52
N VAL A 139 -11.49 -12.08 -20.61
CA VAL A 139 -12.67 -11.52 -19.99
C VAL A 139 -12.76 -10.04 -20.34
N ARG A 140 -13.97 -9.60 -20.65
CA ARG A 140 -14.33 -8.19 -20.75
C ARG A 140 -15.12 -7.77 -19.52
N VAL A 141 -14.60 -6.78 -18.80
CA VAL A 141 -15.24 -6.21 -17.61
C VAL A 141 -15.66 -4.79 -17.93
N SER A 142 -16.96 -4.53 -17.87
CA SER A 142 -17.51 -3.18 -18.09
C SER A 142 -17.71 -2.50 -16.75
N MET A 143 -17.07 -1.34 -16.54
CA MET A 143 -17.20 -0.55 -15.30
C MET A 143 -17.30 0.94 -15.64
N GLU A 144 -18.29 1.62 -15.08
CA GLU A 144 -18.47 3.08 -15.24
C GLU A 144 -18.53 3.51 -16.73
N GLY A 145 -19.13 2.67 -17.58
CA GLY A 145 -19.23 2.92 -19.02
C GLY A 145 -17.94 2.65 -19.82
N VAL A 146 -16.86 2.20 -19.18
CA VAL A 146 -15.60 1.82 -19.83
C VAL A 146 -15.45 0.30 -19.82
N SER A 147 -15.08 -0.26 -20.97
CA SER A 147 -14.87 -1.70 -21.13
C SER A 147 -13.38 -2.05 -21.07
N TYR A 148 -13.01 -2.98 -20.20
CA TYR A 148 -11.64 -3.41 -19.99
C TYR A 148 -11.50 -4.87 -20.41
N TRP A 149 -10.51 -5.15 -21.26
CA TRP A 149 -10.14 -6.52 -21.62
C TRP A 149 -9.03 -7.03 -20.70
N LEU A 150 -9.14 -8.29 -20.27
CA LEU A 150 -8.22 -8.99 -19.38
C LEU A 150 -7.92 -10.38 -19.95
N PRO A 151 -6.65 -10.79 -20.03
CA PRO A 151 -6.31 -12.16 -20.43
C PRO A 151 -6.73 -13.16 -19.34
N ILE A 152 -7.17 -14.36 -19.74
CA ILE A 152 -7.26 -15.53 -18.85
C ILE A 152 -6.08 -16.47 -19.17
N VAL A 153 -5.59 -17.17 -18.15
CA VAL A 153 -4.46 -18.13 -18.24
C VAL A 153 -4.90 -19.49 -17.72
#